data_AF-A0A366M6N2-F1
#
_entry.id   AF-A0A366M6N2-F1
#
_cell.length_a   1.000
_cell.length_b   1.000
_cell.length_c   1.000
_cell.angle_alpha   90.00
_cell.angle_beta   90.00
_cell.angle_gamma   90.00
#
_symmetry.space_group_name_H-M   'P 1'
#
loop_
_entity.id
_entity.type
_entity.pdbx_description
1 polymer ?
#
loop_
_entity_poly.entity_id
_entity_poly.type
_entity_poly.pdbx_seq_one_letter_code
_entity_poly.pdbx_strand_id
1 'polypeptide(L)' 'MASSIRSARADDAPRLAVLLDRLGYPADAAEVTARLKNWLDDRYSRLLVTEMGAWSPGSPPCTPSR' A
#
# COMPACT_ATOMS: atom_id res chain seq x y z
N MET A 1 -0.02 9.50 -13.93
CA MET A 1 -0.57 8.56 -12.92
C MET A 1 -0.87 9.35 -11.68
N ALA A 2 -2.12 9.39 -11.23
CA ALA A 2 -2.44 9.98 -9.94
C ALA A 2 -2.08 8.94 -8.86
N SER A 3 -1.09 9.26 -8.04
CA SER A 3 -0.80 8.55 -6.80
C SER A 3 -1.21 9.42 -5.63
N SER A 4 -1.85 8.82 -4.63
CA SER A 4 -2.17 9.48 -3.37
C SER A 4 -1.51 8.72 -2.23
N ILE A 5 -0.88 9.47 -1.32
CA ILE A 5 -0.31 8.94 -0.09
C ILE A 5 -1.28 9.21 1.05
N ARG A 6 -1.61 8.19 1.83
CA ARG A 6 -2.44 8.33 3.04
C ARG A 6 -1.90 7.48 4.18
N SER A 7 -2.37 7.74 5.39
CA SER A 7 -2.11 6.85 6.52
C SER A 7 -2.67 5.45 6.28
N ALA A 8 -1.91 4.44 6.67
CA ALA A 8 -2.35 3.06 6.67
C ALA A 8 -3.49 2.87 7.68
N ARG A 9 -4.37 1.91 7.40
CA ARG A 9 -5.48 1.49 8.26
C ARG A 9 -5.43 -0.03 8.44
N ALA A 10 -6.10 -0.54 9.46
CA ALA A 10 -6.19 -1.99 9.68
C ALA A 10 -6.76 -2.72 8.45
N ASP A 11 -7.72 -2.11 7.76
CA ASP A 11 -8.34 -2.66 6.54
C ASP A 11 -7.37 -2.84 5.36
N ASP A 12 -6.18 -2.23 5.41
CA ASP A 12 -5.16 -2.41 4.38
C ASP A 12 -4.44 -3.77 4.49
N ALA A 13 -4.60 -4.50 5.59
CA ALA A 13 -3.87 -5.73 5.88
C ALA A 13 -3.92 -6.78 4.75
N PRO A 14 -5.07 -7.11 4.13
CA PRO A 14 -5.10 -8.10 3.05
C PRO A 14 -4.31 -7.65 1.81
N ARG A 15 -4.34 -6.35 1.49
CA ARG A 15 -3.61 -5.80 0.34
C ARG A 15 -2.11 -5.75 0.62
N LEU A 16 -1.72 -5.41 1.84
CA LEU A 16 -0.33 -5.42 2.26
C LEU A 16 0.25 -6.84 2.29
N ALA A 17 -0.52 -7.85 2.72
CA ALA A 17 -0.10 -9.25 2.66
C ALA A 17 0.29 -9.68 1.24
N VAL A 18 -0.52 -9.32 0.23
CA VAL A 18 -0.20 -9.56 -1.19
C VAL A 18 1.08 -8.85 -1.63
N LEU A 19 1.31 -7.62 -1.16
CA LEU A 19 2.54 -6.87 -1.48
C LEU A 19 3.76 -7.50 -0.83
N LEU A 20 3.66 -7.93 0.43
CA LEU A 20 4.73 -8.60 1.16
C LEU A 20 5.10 -9.93 0.51
N ASP A 21 4.12 -10.71 0.08
CA ASP A 21 4.34 -11.94 -0.69
C ASP A 21 5.14 -11.68 -1.97
N ARG A 22 4.77 -10.66 -2.75
CA ARG A 22 5.52 -10.24 -3.95
C ARG A 22 6.93 -9.76 -3.67
N LEU A 23 7.19 -9.25 -2.47
CA LEU A 23 8.52 -8.85 -2.01
C LEU A 23 9.35 -10.02 -1.45
N GLY A 24 8.79 -11.24 -1.39
CA GLY A 24 9.44 -12.43 -0.85
C GLY A 24 9.34 -12.56 0.67
N TYR A 25 8.43 -11.82 1.31
CA TYR A 25 8.11 -11.90 2.74
C TYR A 25 6.70 -12.45 2.91
N PRO A 26 6.46 -13.76 2.71
CA PRO A 26 5.12 -14.32 2.82
C PRO A 26 4.58 -14.09 4.23
N ALA A 27 3.42 -13.44 4.30
CA ALA A 27 2.70 -13.15 5.53
C ALA A 27 1.20 -13.26 5.26
N ASP A 28 0.44 -13.80 6.20
CA ASP A 28 -1.01 -13.85 6.07
C ASP A 28 -1.69 -12.55 6.56
N ALA A 29 -2.96 -12.36 6.22
CA ALA A 29 -3.68 -11.14 6.57
C ALA A 29 -3.85 -10.95 8.09
N ALA A 30 -3.91 -12.02 8.89
CA ALA A 30 -4.04 -11.93 10.33
C ALA A 30 -2.73 -11.48 10.98
N GLU A 31 -1.60 -12.03 10.53
CA GLU A 31 -0.26 -11.62 10.94
C GLU A 31 -0.02 -10.14 10.61
N VAL A 32 -0.34 -9.72 9.38
CA VAL A 32 -0.20 -8.32 8.97
C VAL A 32 -1.11 -7.41 9.80
N THR A 33 -2.34 -7.83 10.10
CA THR A 33 -3.25 -7.07 10.96
C THR A 33 -2.66 -6.85 12.36
N ALA A 34 -2.09 -7.90 12.96
CA ALA A 34 -1.44 -7.81 14.27
C ALA A 34 -0.24 -6.85 14.25
N ARG A 35 0.58 -6.90 13.18
CA ARG A 35 1.71 -5.98 13.00
C ARG A 35 1.27 -4.54 12.80
N LEU A 36 0.26 -4.31 11.97
CA LEU A 36 -0.33 -2.98 11.78
C LEU A 36 -0.87 -2.41 13.08
N LYS A 37 -1.57 -3.20 13.89
CA LYS A 37 -2.11 -2.75 15.17
C LYS A 37 -1.00 -2.21 16.07
N ASN A 38 0.09 -2.96 16.23
CA ASN A 38 1.23 -2.54 17.04
C ASN A 38 1.83 -1.20 16.59
N TRP A 39 1.95 -0.99 15.27
CA TRP A 39 2.51 0.24 14.73
C TRP A 39 1.54 1.42 14.71
N LEU A 40 0.25 1.17 14.55
CA LEU A 40 -0.78 2.23 14.56
C LEU A 40 -1.02 2.76 15.97
N ASP A 41 -0.88 1.92 17.00
CA ASP A 41 -0.99 2.34 18.41
C ASP A 41 0.30 3.02 18.93
N ASP A 42 1.43 2.88 18.24
CA ASP A 42 2.70 3.49 18.64
C ASP A 42 2.81 4.96 18.20
N ARG A 43 2.87 5.86 19.19
CA ARG A 43 2.99 7.32 18.98
C ARG A 43 4.25 7.76 18.23
N TYR A 44 5.30 6.93 18.22
CA TYR A 44 6.56 7.22 17.54
C TYR A 44 6.62 6.63 16.12
N SER A 45 5.61 5.86 15.73
CA SER A 45 5.52 5.22 14.43
C SER A 45 4.49 5.93 13.53
N ARG A 46 4.78 5.98 12.23
CA ARG A 46 3.85 6.44 11.19
C ARG A 46 3.92 5.50 10.00
N LEU A 47 2.79 4.86 9.67
CA LEU A 47 2.66 4.05 8.47
C LEU A 47 1.89 4.80 7.38
N LEU A 48 2.46 4.81 6.19
CA LEU A 48 1.90 5.45 5.00
C LEU A 48 1.77 4.40 3.90
N VAL A 49 0.65 4.46 3.18
CA VAL A 49 0.40 3.64 1.98
C VAL A 49 0.23 4.55 0.78
N THR A 50 0.72 4.09 -0.37
CA THR A 50 0.50 4.73 -1.66
C THR A 50 -0.63 3.99 -2.38
N GLU A 51 -1.69 4.72 -2.70
CA GLU A 51 -2.73 4.24 -3.59
C GLU A 51 -2.44 4.74 -5.00
N MET A 52 -2.38 3.80 -5.94
CA MET A 52 -2.32 4.12 -7.36
C MET A 52 -3.73 4.03 -7.92
N GLY A 53 -4.20 5.11 -8.56
CA GLY A 53 -5.46 5.08 -9.28
C GLY A 53 -5.47 3.96 -10.31
N ALA A 54 -6.63 3.32 -10.50
CA ALA A 54 -6.78 2.29 -11.53
C ALA A 54 -6.39 2.87 -12.90
N TRP A 55 -5.65 2.08 -13.68
CA TRP A 55 -5.41 2.42 -15.07
C TRP A 55 -6.75 2.35 -15.82
N SER A 56 -7.26 3.51 -16.26
CA SER A 56 -8.33 3.56 -17.26
C SER A 56 -7.71 3.39 -18.66
N PRO A 57 -8.14 2.40 -19.46
CA PRO A 57 -7.75 2.28 -20.86
C PRO A 57 -8.34 3.48 -21.62
N GLY A 58 -7.51 4.51 -21.84
CA GLY A 58 -7.95 5.80 -22.40
C GLY A 58 -7.08 7.00 -21.97
N SER A 59 -6.21 6.83 -20.96
CA SER A 59 -5.19 7.84 -20.65
C SER A 59 -4.09 7.83 -21.73
N PRO A 60 -3.75 8.97 -22.35
CA PRO A 60 -2.72 9.01 -23.38
C PRO A 60 -1.35 8.60 -22.80
N PRO A 61 -0.53 7.83 -23.54
CA PRO A 61 0.82 7.51 -23.10
C PRO A 61 1.62 8.81 -22.97
N CYS A 62 2.19 9.05 -21.79
CA CYS A 62 3.13 10.15 -21.57
C CYS A 62 4.28 10.01 -22.58
N THR A 63 4.26 10.85 -23.62
CA THR A 63 5.32 10.90 -24.62
C THR A 63 6.48 11.71 -24.03
N PRO A 64 7.69 11.15 -23.89
CA PRO A 64 8.83 11.93 -23.44
C PRO A 64 9.16 12.98 -24.51
N SER A 65 9.08 14.26 -24.14
CA SER A 65 9.55 15.35 -24.99
C SER A 65 11.08 15.29 -25.02
N ARG A 66 11.64 15.20 -26.22
CA ARG A 66 13.07 15.14 -26.50
C ARG A 66 13.71 16.52 -26.43
#